data_AF-A0A6P5TGQ0-F1
#
_entry.id   AF-A0A6P5TGQ0-F1
#
_cell.length_a   1.000
_cell.length_b   1.000
_cell.length_c   1.000
_cell.angle_alpha   90.00
_cell.angle_beta   90.00
_cell.angle_gamma   90.00
#
_symmetry.space_group_name_H-M   'P 1'
#
loop_
_entity.id
_entity.type
_entity.pdbx_description
1 polymer ?
#
loop_
_entity_poly.entity_id
_entity_poly.type
_entity_poly.pdbx_seq_one_letter_code
_entity_poly.pdbx_strand_id
1 'polypeptide(L)'
;MEKQGRVVVDKVGGRSRVTRCFSKYPLKFIIPRKVGSSETDAVWVYNLTYGGGIVSGDSISCEFTIGDGCTTVLTTQASTKVYKSVGSKCCEQVLEARIGSDALLAVIPDPVTCFSTARYSQKQVFRVASNSSLVIVDWITSGRHESGEKWDFDLYKSANHIFIEDDEPLFLDMVHLERGSISSIAERMQDYQVIAMVVLLGPRIKHIQNLVQENVKRMMAEQLHIPSTASGRQLKPNSDNRFTKPSFIASSSVFGSKGIGVVVRIAATTTESVYEFLQHQLAGLEPLLGVSPYH
;
A
#
# COMPACT_ATOMS: atom_id res chain seq x y z
N MET A 1 -1.38 -22.01 14.85
CA MET A 1 -2.42 -22.49 13.93
C MET A 1 -2.59 -21.44 12.85
N GLU A 2 -2.54 -21.83 11.59
CA GLU A 2 -2.75 -20.92 10.47
C GLU A 2 -4.21 -20.41 10.47
N LYS A 3 -4.35 -19.09 10.30
CA LYS A 3 -5.63 -18.38 10.22
C LYS A 3 -5.92 -18.15 8.75
N GLN A 4 -6.88 -18.88 8.19
CA GLN A 4 -7.18 -18.83 6.76
C GLN A 4 -8.46 -18.04 6.48
N GLY A 5 -8.43 -17.25 5.41
CA GLY A 5 -9.58 -16.52 4.87
C GLY A 5 -9.65 -16.66 3.36
N ARG A 6 -10.88 -16.70 2.83
CA ARG A 6 -11.13 -16.78 1.39
C ARG A 6 -12.33 -15.93 0.99
N VAL A 7 -12.17 -15.12 -0.05
CA VAL A 7 -13.25 -14.33 -0.65
C VAL A 7 -13.28 -14.56 -2.15
N VAL A 8 -14.47 -14.80 -2.70
CA VAL A 8 -14.72 -14.89 -4.14
C VAL A 8 -15.78 -13.87 -4.52
N VAL A 9 -15.49 -13.07 -5.54
CA VAL A 9 -16.38 -12.05 -6.10
C VAL A 9 -16.65 -12.39 -7.55
N ASP A 10 -17.92 -12.57 -7.92
CA ASP A 10 -18.34 -12.89 -9.28
C ASP A 10 -19.44 -11.93 -9.76
N LYS A 11 -19.69 -11.93 -11.07
CA LYS A 11 -20.86 -11.27 -11.66
C LYS A 11 -22.13 -12.08 -11.41
N VAL A 12 -23.07 -11.49 -10.69
CA VAL A 12 -24.42 -12.04 -10.47
C VAL A 12 -25.44 -10.98 -10.86
N GLY A 13 -26.28 -11.28 -11.86
CA GLY A 13 -27.24 -10.32 -12.40
C GLY A 13 -26.57 -9.07 -12.97
N GLY A 14 -25.40 -9.23 -13.61
CA GLY A 14 -24.62 -8.13 -14.20
C GLY A 14 -23.81 -7.28 -13.21
N ARG A 15 -23.90 -7.56 -11.90
CA ARG A 15 -23.20 -6.81 -10.84
C ARG A 15 -22.23 -7.67 -10.05
N SER A 16 -21.17 -7.05 -9.56
CA SER A 16 -20.16 -7.64 -8.68
C SER A 16 -20.82 -8.03 -7.35
N ARG A 17 -20.66 -9.29 -6.95
CA ARG A 17 -21.21 -9.85 -5.70
C ARG A 17 -20.22 -10.81 -5.07
N VAL A 18 -20.11 -10.76 -3.74
CA VAL A 18 -19.41 -11.80 -3.00
C VAL A 18 -20.23 -13.08 -3.05
N THR A 19 -19.71 -14.11 -3.72
CA THR A 19 -20.36 -15.42 -3.84
C THR A 19 -19.83 -16.42 -2.82
N ARG A 20 -18.62 -16.22 -2.32
CA ARG A 20 -18.03 -17.01 -1.22
C ARG A 20 -17.26 -16.09 -0.28
N CYS A 21 -17.48 -16.28 1.02
CA CYS A 21 -16.72 -15.61 2.07
C CYS A 21 -16.52 -16.58 3.23
N PHE A 22 -15.27 -16.92 3.49
CA PHE A 22 -14.84 -17.76 4.59
C PHE A 22 -13.75 -17.03 5.37
N SER A 23 -13.78 -17.13 6.68
CA SER A 23 -12.71 -16.62 7.54
C SER A 23 -12.69 -17.44 8.83
N LYS A 24 -11.49 -17.80 9.27
CA LYS A 24 -11.26 -18.48 10.54
C LYS A 24 -10.85 -17.46 11.59
N TYR A 25 -11.53 -17.48 12.75
CA TYR A 25 -11.19 -16.62 13.89
C TYR A 25 -9.68 -16.64 14.18
N PRO A 26 -9.05 -15.50 14.49
CA PRO A 26 -9.62 -14.15 14.65
C PRO A 26 -9.79 -13.31 13.37
N LEU A 27 -9.47 -13.84 12.19
CA LEU A 27 -9.68 -13.13 10.93
C LEU A 27 -11.17 -12.96 10.64
N LYS A 28 -11.58 -11.80 10.13
CA LYS A 28 -12.95 -11.54 9.69
C LYS A 28 -12.98 -10.59 8.48
N PHE A 29 -13.89 -10.88 7.56
CA PHE A 29 -14.23 -9.99 6.47
C PHE A 29 -15.62 -9.38 6.69
N ILE A 30 -15.72 -8.05 6.61
CA ILE A 30 -16.99 -7.32 6.63
C ILE A 30 -17.26 -6.79 5.23
N ILE A 31 -18.44 -7.10 4.70
CA ILE A 31 -18.86 -6.74 3.34
C ILE A 31 -20.15 -5.91 3.46
N PRO A 32 -20.04 -4.58 3.57
CA PRO A 32 -21.21 -3.71 3.65
C PRO A 32 -22.02 -3.73 2.35
N ARG A 33 -23.33 -3.57 2.48
CA ARG A 33 -24.26 -3.55 1.34
C ARG A 33 -24.24 -2.23 0.57
N LYS A 34 -23.87 -1.14 1.22
CA LYS A 34 -23.80 0.22 0.67
C LYS A 34 -22.59 0.92 1.25
N VAL A 35 -21.68 1.35 0.37
CA VAL A 35 -20.55 2.22 0.71
C VAL A 35 -20.65 3.50 -0.11
N GLY A 36 -20.85 3.36 -1.42
CA GLY A 36 -21.12 4.46 -2.35
C GLY A 36 -22.51 4.44 -2.96
N SER A 37 -22.65 5.18 -4.07
CA SER A 37 -23.87 5.22 -4.89
C SER A 37 -24.34 3.81 -5.27
N SER A 38 -25.66 3.60 -5.31
CA SER A 38 -26.27 2.34 -5.77
C SER A 38 -26.04 2.06 -7.26
N GLU A 39 -25.58 3.04 -8.02
CA GLU A 39 -25.25 2.91 -9.44
C GLU A 39 -23.86 2.32 -9.67
N THR A 40 -22.94 2.50 -8.71
CA THR A 40 -21.57 2.00 -8.85
C THR A 40 -21.50 0.49 -8.59
N ASP A 41 -20.85 -0.23 -9.49
CA ASP A 41 -20.65 -1.68 -9.37
C ASP A 41 -19.29 -2.00 -8.72
N ALA A 42 -19.24 -1.88 -7.39
CA ALA A 42 -18.06 -2.20 -6.59
C ALA A 42 -18.41 -2.93 -5.29
N VAL A 43 -17.62 -3.93 -4.93
CA VAL A 43 -17.71 -4.67 -3.66
C VAL A 43 -16.59 -4.20 -2.73
N TRP A 44 -16.96 -3.68 -1.56
CA TRP A 44 -16.00 -3.34 -0.52
C TRP A 44 -15.87 -4.48 0.49
N VAL A 45 -14.63 -4.86 0.79
CA VAL A 45 -14.26 -5.88 1.75
C VAL A 45 -13.33 -5.26 2.78
N TYR A 46 -13.80 -5.15 4.02
CA TYR A 46 -13.01 -4.70 5.15
C TYR A 46 -12.41 -5.92 5.83
N ASN A 47 -11.09 -6.02 5.80
CA ASN A 47 -10.32 -7.01 6.53
C ASN A 47 -10.04 -6.51 7.94
N LEU A 48 -10.30 -7.37 8.94
CA LEU A 48 -9.95 -7.09 10.32
C LEU A 48 -9.51 -8.37 11.04
N THR A 49 -8.71 -8.16 12.08
CA THR A 49 -8.30 -9.21 13.02
C THR A 49 -8.85 -8.87 14.40
N TYR A 50 -9.70 -9.75 14.95
CA TYR A 50 -10.14 -9.61 16.34
C TYR A 50 -8.95 -9.72 17.30
N GLY A 51 -8.93 -8.85 18.32
CA GLY A 51 -7.80 -8.76 19.27
C GLY A 51 -6.93 -7.52 19.11
N GLY A 52 -7.27 -6.61 18.19
CA GLY A 52 -6.64 -5.28 18.10
C GLY A 52 -5.28 -5.27 17.38
N GLY A 53 -4.82 -6.40 16.85
CA GLY A 53 -3.61 -6.52 16.06
C GLY A 53 -3.12 -7.96 15.95
N ILE A 54 -1.92 -8.12 15.38
CA ILE A 54 -1.26 -9.40 15.16
C ILE A 54 -0.26 -9.63 16.30
N VAL A 55 -0.31 -10.82 16.93
CA VAL A 55 0.53 -11.18 18.08
C VAL A 55 1.53 -12.28 17.73
N SER A 56 2.57 -12.40 18.56
CA SER A 56 3.73 -13.25 18.30
C SER A 56 3.39 -14.68 17.86
N GLY A 57 3.89 -15.08 16.68
CA GLY A 57 3.69 -16.40 16.09
C GLY A 57 2.36 -16.57 15.34
N ASP A 58 1.57 -15.50 15.18
CA ASP A 58 0.42 -15.51 14.29
C ASP A 58 0.84 -15.71 12.83
N SER A 59 0.04 -16.49 12.11
CA SER A 59 0.17 -16.70 10.67
C SER A 59 -1.21 -16.57 10.04
N ILE A 60 -1.37 -15.57 9.17
CA ILE A 60 -2.62 -15.21 8.50
C ILE A 60 -2.43 -15.44 7.00
N SER A 61 -3.34 -16.16 6.38
CA SER A 61 -3.36 -16.41 4.94
C SER A 61 -4.73 -16.07 4.37
N CYS A 62 -4.76 -15.20 3.36
CA CYS A 62 -5.96 -14.67 2.74
C CYS A 62 -5.92 -14.94 1.23
N GLU A 63 -6.94 -15.60 0.71
CA GLU A 63 -7.11 -15.84 -0.73
C GLU A 63 -8.28 -15.02 -1.29
N PHE A 64 -8.04 -14.26 -2.34
CA PHE A 64 -9.05 -13.50 -3.07
C PHE A 64 -9.13 -13.98 -4.52
N THR A 65 -10.35 -14.18 -5.01
CA THR A 65 -10.61 -14.45 -6.43
C THR A 65 -11.63 -13.44 -6.93
N ILE A 66 -11.19 -12.57 -7.85
CA ILE A 66 -12.01 -11.53 -8.45
C ILE A 66 -12.33 -11.99 -9.87
N GLY A 67 -13.57 -12.37 -10.10
CA GLY A 67 -14.05 -12.82 -11.40
C GLY A 67 -14.09 -11.71 -12.44
N ASP A 68 -14.29 -12.10 -13.69
CA ASP A 68 -14.22 -11.21 -14.83
C ASP A 68 -15.19 -10.01 -14.72
N GLY A 69 -14.69 -8.83 -15.11
CA GLY A 69 -15.42 -7.56 -15.08
C GLY A 69 -15.82 -7.07 -13.68
N CYS A 70 -15.44 -7.77 -12.60
CA CYS A 70 -15.79 -7.37 -11.23
C CYS A 70 -14.91 -6.23 -10.73
N THR A 71 -15.44 -5.39 -9.85
CA THR A 71 -14.67 -4.38 -9.12
C THR A 71 -14.72 -4.69 -7.64
N THR A 72 -13.55 -4.84 -7.01
CA THR A 72 -13.43 -5.14 -5.58
C THR A 72 -12.43 -4.20 -4.92
N VAL A 73 -12.79 -3.74 -3.72
CA VAL A 73 -11.92 -2.98 -2.82
C VAL A 73 -11.63 -3.84 -1.60
N LEU A 74 -10.36 -4.04 -1.30
CA LEU A 74 -9.88 -4.63 -0.07
C LEU A 74 -9.21 -3.54 0.77
N THR A 75 -9.75 -3.27 1.95
CA THR A 75 -9.23 -2.26 2.87
C THR A 75 -9.30 -2.77 4.32
N THR A 76 -8.80 -1.99 5.27
CA THR A 76 -8.88 -2.26 6.71
C THR A 76 -9.78 -1.22 7.37
N GLN A 77 -10.14 -1.45 8.63
CA GLN A 77 -10.88 -0.44 9.43
C GLN A 77 -9.96 0.45 10.27
N ALA A 78 -8.70 0.04 10.44
CA ALA A 78 -7.69 0.74 11.20
C ALA A 78 -6.31 0.18 10.84
N SER A 79 -5.26 0.86 11.29
CA SER A 79 -3.88 0.40 11.15
C SER A 79 -3.68 -1.01 11.70
N THR A 80 -2.90 -1.80 10.97
CA THR A 80 -2.54 -3.16 11.40
C THR A 80 -1.43 -3.08 12.44
N LYS A 81 -1.80 -3.20 13.71
CA LYS A 81 -0.85 -3.20 14.82
C LYS A 81 -0.15 -4.55 14.91
N VAL A 82 1.18 -4.55 14.95
CA VAL A 82 1.96 -5.78 15.19
C VAL A 82 2.65 -5.67 16.54
N TYR A 83 2.27 -6.56 17.45
CA TYR A 83 2.79 -6.56 18.82
C TYR A 83 4.19 -7.19 18.90
N LYS A 84 4.81 -7.01 20.06
CA LYS A 84 6.16 -7.50 20.38
C LYS A 84 6.29 -9.00 20.11
N SER A 85 7.46 -9.41 19.61
CA SER A 85 7.79 -10.83 19.46
C SER A 85 8.12 -11.46 20.82
N VAL A 86 7.66 -12.69 21.06
CA VAL A 86 7.99 -13.53 22.22
C VAL A 86 8.79 -14.74 21.74
N GLY A 87 9.99 -14.92 22.26
CA GLY A 87 10.88 -16.02 21.85
C GLY A 87 11.30 -15.93 20.38
N SER A 88 11.46 -14.71 19.85
CA SER A 88 11.89 -14.44 18.47
C SER A 88 10.95 -14.97 17.37
N LYS A 89 9.71 -15.35 17.71
CA LYS A 89 8.71 -15.79 16.74
C LYS A 89 8.27 -14.64 15.84
N CYS A 90 8.32 -14.86 14.53
CA CYS A 90 7.83 -13.92 13.53
C CYS A 90 6.31 -14.06 13.38
N CYS A 91 5.64 -12.94 13.13
CA CYS A 91 4.27 -12.89 12.66
C CYS A 91 4.26 -12.88 11.13
N GLU A 92 3.35 -13.62 10.52
CA GLU A 92 3.28 -13.77 9.06
C GLU A 92 1.90 -13.42 8.52
N GLN A 93 1.87 -12.69 7.40
CA GLN A 93 0.65 -12.42 6.65
C GLN A 93 0.87 -12.66 5.16
N VAL A 94 0.04 -13.50 4.56
CA VAL A 94 0.06 -13.80 3.13
C VAL A 94 -1.29 -13.39 2.53
N LEU A 95 -1.24 -12.59 1.47
CA LEU A 95 -2.39 -12.29 0.62
C LEU A 95 -2.11 -12.85 -0.78
N GLU A 96 -2.98 -13.73 -1.27
CA GLU A 96 -2.95 -14.19 -2.64
C GLU A 96 -4.23 -13.76 -3.36
N ALA A 97 -4.11 -13.10 -4.49
CA ALA A 97 -5.25 -12.62 -5.27
C ALA A 97 -5.13 -13.05 -6.73
N ARG A 98 -6.21 -13.63 -7.26
CA ARG A 98 -6.39 -13.87 -8.70
C ARG A 98 -7.40 -12.88 -9.25
N ILE A 99 -7.05 -12.19 -10.33
CA ILE A 99 -7.83 -11.09 -10.90
C ILE A 99 -8.13 -11.43 -12.36
N GLY A 100 -9.41 -11.65 -12.64
CA GLY A 100 -9.94 -12.02 -13.96
C GLY A 100 -9.89 -10.88 -14.97
N SER A 101 -10.32 -11.19 -16.19
CA SER A 101 -10.32 -10.26 -17.31
C SER A 101 -11.23 -9.06 -17.06
N ASP A 102 -10.77 -7.86 -17.44
CA ASP A 102 -11.49 -6.57 -17.23
C ASP A 102 -11.87 -6.26 -15.76
N ALA A 103 -11.38 -7.06 -14.80
CA ALA A 103 -11.63 -6.86 -13.40
C ALA A 103 -10.73 -5.75 -12.82
N LEU A 104 -11.15 -5.17 -11.70
CA LEU A 104 -10.38 -4.21 -10.91
C LEU A 104 -10.31 -4.69 -9.46
N LEU A 105 -9.10 -4.86 -8.93
CA LEU A 105 -8.86 -5.01 -7.49
C LEU A 105 -8.10 -3.79 -6.96
N ALA A 106 -8.65 -3.13 -5.95
CA ALA A 106 -7.95 -2.09 -5.19
C ALA A 106 -7.66 -2.56 -3.78
N VAL A 107 -6.39 -2.79 -3.45
CA VAL A 107 -5.90 -3.11 -2.10
C VAL A 107 -5.39 -1.82 -1.47
N ILE A 108 -6.22 -1.20 -0.63
CA ILE A 108 -6.00 0.13 -0.05
C ILE A 108 -6.18 0.11 1.49
N PRO A 109 -5.34 -0.63 2.22
CA PRO A 109 -5.41 -0.72 3.68
C PRO A 109 -4.82 0.54 4.35
N ASP A 110 -5.13 0.72 5.63
CA ASP A 110 -4.37 1.56 6.56
C ASP A 110 -2.96 0.99 6.79
N PRO A 111 -2.01 1.78 7.34
CA PRO A 111 -0.63 1.34 7.42
C PRO A 111 -0.45 0.19 8.42
N VAL A 112 0.64 -0.55 8.22
CA VAL A 112 1.18 -1.44 9.27
C VAL A 112 1.90 -0.59 10.32
N THR A 113 1.70 -0.89 11.59
CA THR A 113 2.40 -0.25 12.72
C THR A 113 3.04 -1.33 13.58
N CYS A 114 4.34 -1.54 13.39
CA CYS A 114 5.12 -2.48 14.20
C CYS A 114 5.53 -1.83 15.52
N PHE A 115 5.23 -2.49 16.65
CA PHE A 115 5.65 -2.01 17.97
C PHE A 115 7.10 -2.40 18.24
N SER A 116 7.69 -1.84 19.30
CA SER A 116 9.03 -2.21 19.75
C SER A 116 9.22 -3.73 19.83
N THR A 117 10.35 -4.22 19.30
CA THR A 117 10.73 -5.64 19.21
C THR A 117 9.76 -6.56 18.44
N ALA A 118 8.88 -6.00 17.61
CA ALA A 118 8.05 -6.81 16.71
C ALA A 118 8.90 -7.47 15.62
N ARG A 119 8.47 -8.65 15.16
CA ARG A 119 9.02 -9.36 14.01
C ARG A 119 7.87 -9.69 13.07
N TYR A 120 7.83 -9.09 11.88
CA TYR A 120 6.73 -9.20 10.94
C TYR A 120 7.23 -9.47 9.52
N SER A 121 6.54 -10.38 8.83
CA SER A 121 6.73 -10.65 7.41
C SER A 121 5.38 -10.67 6.71
N GLN A 122 5.21 -9.81 5.71
CA GLN A 122 4.09 -9.87 4.78
C GLN A 122 4.53 -10.24 3.38
N LYS A 123 3.65 -10.97 2.69
CA LYS A 123 3.79 -11.33 1.28
C LYS A 123 2.46 -11.15 0.58
N GLN A 124 2.45 -10.38 -0.49
CA GLN A 124 1.28 -10.16 -1.33
C GLN A 124 1.59 -10.68 -2.74
N VAL A 125 0.75 -11.57 -3.25
CA VAL A 125 0.90 -12.22 -4.55
C VAL A 125 -0.36 -11.94 -5.37
N PHE A 126 -0.17 -11.29 -6.52
CA PHE A 126 -1.24 -10.94 -7.44
C PHE A 126 -1.01 -11.64 -8.76
N ARG A 127 -2.01 -12.40 -9.22
CA ARG A 127 -2.05 -13.00 -10.57
C ARG A 127 -3.09 -12.26 -11.37
N VAL A 128 -2.65 -11.49 -12.36
CA VAL A 128 -3.47 -10.55 -13.12
C VAL A 128 -3.67 -11.02 -14.55
N ALA A 129 -4.92 -11.03 -15.02
CA ALA A 129 -5.19 -11.14 -16.47
C ALA A 129 -4.65 -9.90 -17.20
N SER A 130 -4.26 -10.04 -18.47
CA SER A 130 -3.59 -8.96 -19.23
C SER A 130 -4.40 -7.66 -19.37
N ASN A 131 -5.73 -7.74 -19.38
CA ASN A 131 -6.64 -6.59 -19.43
C ASN A 131 -7.22 -6.19 -18.06
N SER A 132 -6.76 -6.78 -16.96
CA SER A 132 -7.21 -6.43 -15.61
C SER A 132 -6.51 -5.19 -15.07
N SER A 133 -7.09 -4.59 -14.03
CA SER A 133 -6.52 -3.47 -13.30
C SER A 133 -6.30 -3.79 -11.82
N LEU A 134 -5.23 -3.23 -11.28
CA LEU A 134 -4.80 -3.45 -9.91
C LEU A 134 -4.26 -2.15 -9.30
N VAL A 135 -4.74 -1.84 -8.09
CA VAL A 135 -4.20 -0.78 -7.23
C VAL A 135 -3.70 -1.44 -5.95
N ILE A 136 -2.47 -1.13 -5.54
CA ILE A 136 -1.91 -1.59 -4.26
C ILE A 136 -1.38 -0.37 -3.52
N VAL A 137 -1.75 -0.24 -2.25
CA VAL A 137 -1.08 0.64 -1.29
C VAL A 137 -0.47 -0.24 -0.20
N ASP A 138 0.84 -0.23 -0.08
CA ASP A 138 1.58 -0.94 0.96
C ASP A 138 2.48 0.06 1.69
N TRP A 139 2.28 0.19 3.00
CA TRP A 139 2.90 1.24 3.78
C TRP A 139 3.02 0.88 5.25
N ILE A 140 4.09 1.38 5.86
CA ILE A 140 4.45 1.16 7.26
C ILE A 140 4.80 2.48 7.94
N THR A 141 4.34 2.61 9.17
CA THR A 141 4.72 3.66 10.11
C THR A 141 5.89 3.22 10.99
N SER A 142 6.67 4.17 11.50
CA SER A 142 7.85 3.91 12.32
C SER A 142 7.52 3.20 13.64
N GLY A 143 6.27 3.20 14.07
CA GLY A 143 5.83 2.56 15.30
C GLY A 143 4.84 3.46 16.03
N ARG A 144 4.82 3.37 17.36
CA ARG A 144 4.02 4.26 18.20
C ARG A 144 4.79 5.56 18.44
N HIS A 145 4.85 6.40 17.41
CA HIS A 145 5.61 7.66 17.43
C HIS A 145 5.28 8.54 18.64
N GLU A 146 3.99 8.71 18.95
CA GLU A 146 3.50 9.47 20.11
C GLU A 146 3.85 8.84 21.46
N SER A 147 4.21 7.55 21.48
CA SER A 147 4.73 6.85 22.65
C SER A 147 6.26 6.78 22.67
N GLY A 148 6.94 7.48 21.77
CA GLY A 148 8.40 7.50 21.63
C GLY A 148 9.00 6.33 20.86
N GLU A 149 8.19 5.39 20.37
CA GLU A 149 8.69 4.22 19.60
C GLU A 149 8.86 4.60 18.13
N LYS A 150 10.11 4.63 17.65
CA LYS A 150 10.46 5.04 16.28
C LYS A 150 11.47 4.06 15.68
N TRP A 151 10.97 3.21 14.78
CA TRP A 151 11.71 2.14 14.11
C TRP A 151 12.34 1.13 15.08
N ASP A 152 11.66 0.89 16.22
CA ASP A 152 12.15 0.07 17.34
C ASP A 152 11.81 -1.42 17.24
N PHE A 153 11.17 -1.85 16.15
CA PHE A 153 10.93 -3.26 15.87
C PHE A 153 12.22 -3.98 15.46
N ASP A 154 12.23 -5.31 15.55
CA ASP A 154 13.42 -6.11 15.22
C ASP A 154 13.45 -6.48 13.73
N LEU A 155 12.28 -6.76 13.14
CA LEU A 155 12.16 -7.15 11.74
C LEU A 155 10.82 -6.69 11.14
N TYR A 156 10.91 -6.05 9.98
CA TYR A 156 9.80 -5.86 9.05
C TYR A 156 10.23 -6.30 7.66
N LYS A 157 9.47 -7.23 7.08
CA LYS A 157 9.62 -7.64 5.68
C LYS A 157 8.29 -7.45 4.97
N SER A 158 8.31 -6.77 3.83
CA SER A 158 7.19 -6.76 2.89
C SER A 158 7.66 -7.21 1.52
N ALA A 159 6.89 -8.07 0.86
CA ALA A 159 7.16 -8.53 -0.49
C ALA A 159 5.88 -8.45 -1.33
N ASN A 160 5.95 -7.74 -2.46
CA ASN A 160 4.84 -7.58 -3.40
C ASN A 160 5.23 -8.20 -4.74
N HIS A 161 4.52 -9.26 -5.13
CA HIS A 161 4.74 -9.95 -6.39
C HIS A 161 3.51 -9.84 -7.28
N ILE A 162 3.70 -9.38 -8.51
CA ILE A 162 2.66 -9.30 -9.53
C ILE A 162 3.10 -10.17 -10.70
N PHE A 163 2.26 -11.14 -11.05
CA PHE A 163 2.43 -12.06 -12.16
C PHE A 163 1.33 -11.82 -13.19
N ILE A 164 1.69 -11.82 -14.46
CA ILE A 164 0.73 -11.83 -15.58
C ILE A 164 0.51 -13.28 -16.05
N GLU A 165 -0.20 -13.46 -17.16
CA GLU A 165 -0.42 -14.73 -17.87
C GLU A 165 0.77 -15.69 -17.78
N ASP A 166 0.46 -16.99 -17.65
CA ASP A 166 1.44 -18.08 -17.53
C ASP A 166 2.45 -17.95 -16.36
N ASP A 167 2.07 -17.22 -15.31
CA ASP A 167 2.88 -16.96 -14.11
C ASP A 167 4.19 -16.20 -14.38
N GLU A 168 4.22 -15.42 -15.47
CA GLU A 168 5.35 -14.57 -15.81
C GLU A 168 5.44 -13.36 -14.83
N PRO A 169 6.60 -13.12 -14.20
CA PRO A 169 6.77 -12.02 -13.25
C PRO A 169 6.75 -10.66 -13.95
N LEU A 170 5.81 -9.81 -13.58
CA LEU A 170 5.68 -8.44 -14.10
C LEU A 170 6.33 -7.40 -13.18
N PHE A 171 6.16 -7.56 -11.87
CA PHE A 171 6.68 -6.62 -10.87
C PHE A 171 6.99 -7.36 -9.56
N LEU A 172 8.18 -7.11 -9.02
CA LEU A 172 8.64 -7.64 -7.74
C LEU A 172 9.21 -6.49 -6.92
N ASP A 173 8.71 -6.31 -5.71
CA ASP A 173 9.21 -5.34 -4.73
C ASP A 173 9.43 -6.03 -3.38
N MET A 174 10.51 -5.64 -2.69
CA MET A 174 10.79 -6.12 -1.35
C MET A 174 11.36 -4.99 -0.48
N VAL A 175 10.70 -4.75 0.66
CA VAL A 175 11.22 -3.94 1.75
C VAL A 175 11.69 -4.87 2.85
N HIS A 176 12.95 -4.74 3.25
CA HIS A 176 13.53 -5.49 4.35
C HIS A 176 14.20 -4.54 5.34
N LEU A 177 13.57 -4.37 6.50
CA LEU A 177 14.07 -3.58 7.61
C LEU A 177 14.33 -4.50 8.79
N GLU A 178 15.59 -4.84 9.00
CA GLU A 178 16.04 -5.61 10.16
C GLU A 178 16.95 -4.77 11.03
N ARG A 179 16.82 -4.92 12.35
CA ARG A 179 17.73 -4.30 13.32
C ARG A 179 19.14 -4.85 13.07
N GLY A 180 20.00 -3.97 12.55
CA GLY A 180 21.40 -4.31 12.28
C GLY A 180 22.27 -4.12 13.52
N SER A 181 23.45 -4.75 13.52
CA SER A 181 24.48 -4.54 14.53
C SER A 181 25.29 -3.26 14.34
N ILE A 182 25.30 -2.70 13.12
CA ILE A 182 26.13 -1.54 12.74
C ILE A 182 25.30 -0.24 12.70
N SER A 183 24.09 -0.30 12.15
CA SER A 183 23.15 0.83 12.14
C SER A 183 21.74 0.36 12.46
N SER A 184 21.09 1.14 13.32
CA SER A 184 19.68 0.97 13.65
C SER A 184 18.80 1.28 12.43
N ILE A 185 17.55 0.78 12.46
CA ILE A 185 16.58 1.11 11.42
C ILE A 185 16.32 2.62 11.42
N ALA A 186 16.20 3.24 12.59
CA ALA A 186 15.99 4.68 12.74
C ALA A 186 17.07 5.52 12.05
N GLU A 187 18.35 5.16 12.21
CA GLU A 187 19.45 5.85 11.51
C GLU A 187 19.34 5.73 9.99
N ARG A 188 18.93 4.56 9.47
CA ARG A 188 18.74 4.38 8.01
C ARG A 188 17.53 5.14 7.48
N MET A 189 16.46 5.18 8.25
CA MET A 189 15.22 5.89 7.90
C MET A 189 15.32 7.41 8.13
N GLN A 190 16.33 7.84 8.88
CA GLN A 190 16.50 9.23 9.31
C GLN A 190 15.22 9.69 10.02
N ASP A 191 14.86 10.97 9.94
CA ASP A 191 13.60 11.48 10.55
C ASP A 191 12.30 11.07 9.84
N TYR A 192 12.34 10.28 8.76
CA TYR A 192 11.10 9.84 8.12
C TYR A 192 10.38 8.84 9.02
N GLN A 193 9.09 9.04 9.20
CA GLN A 193 8.24 8.23 10.06
C GLN A 193 7.36 7.27 9.28
N VAL A 194 7.22 7.46 7.97
CA VAL A 194 6.39 6.62 7.11
C VAL A 194 7.12 6.34 5.81
N ILE A 195 7.02 5.09 5.34
CA ILE A 195 7.31 4.72 3.96
C ILE A 195 6.09 4.06 3.33
N ALA A 196 5.83 4.40 2.07
CA ALA A 196 4.71 3.86 1.33
C ALA A 196 5.09 3.55 -0.12
N MET A 197 4.41 2.56 -0.67
CA MET A 197 4.42 2.20 -2.07
C MET A 197 2.99 2.20 -2.59
N VAL A 198 2.78 2.86 -3.72
CA VAL A 198 1.54 2.80 -4.48
C VAL A 198 1.83 2.17 -5.83
N VAL A 199 1.16 1.08 -6.17
CA VAL A 199 1.22 0.46 -7.50
C VAL A 199 -0.10 0.68 -8.21
N LEU A 200 -0.04 1.18 -9.44
CA LEU A 200 -1.19 1.40 -10.32
C LEU A 200 -0.94 0.63 -11.62
N LEU A 201 -1.76 -0.36 -11.92
CA LEU A 201 -1.62 -1.25 -13.07
C LEU A 201 -2.93 -1.37 -13.86
N GLY A 202 -2.82 -1.42 -15.18
CA GLY A 202 -3.91 -1.83 -16.08
C GLY A 202 -4.76 -0.71 -16.67
N PRO A 203 -5.63 -1.04 -17.64
CA PRO A 203 -6.27 -0.08 -18.53
C PRO A 203 -7.36 0.77 -17.87
N ARG A 204 -8.15 0.22 -16.94
CA ARG A 204 -9.28 0.95 -16.31
C ARG A 204 -8.84 2.19 -15.52
N ILE A 205 -7.57 2.23 -15.11
CA ILE A 205 -6.99 3.29 -14.30
C ILE A 205 -5.86 4.03 -15.02
N LYS A 206 -5.73 3.89 -16.35
CA LYS A 206 -4.60 4.48 -17.10
C LYS A 206 -4.53 6.00 -17.00
N HIS A 207 -5.69 6.66 -17.03
CA HIS A 207 -5.78 8.11 -16.81
C HIS A 207 -5.25 8.52 -15.43
N ILE A 208 -5.57 7.77 -14.37
CA ILE A 208 -5.08 7.98 -13.00
C ILE A 208 -3.56 7.78 -12.94
N GLN A 209 -3.03 6.73 -13.60
CA GLN A 209 -1.58 6.52 -13.70
C GLN A 209 -0.85 7.74 -14.27
N ASN A 210 -1.39 8.35 -15.33
CA ASN A 210 -0.78 9.51 -15.97
C ASN A 210 -0.84 10.74 -15.06
N LEU A 211 -2.00 10.98 -14.45
CA LEU A 211 -2.21 12.09 -13.52
C LEU A 211 -1.25 12.01 -12.32
N VAL A 212 -1.16 10.84 -11.69
CA VAL A 212 -0.28 10.63 -10.52
C VAL A 212 1.18 10.82 -10.89
N GLN A 213 1.62 10.33 -12.05
CA GLN A 213 3.00 10.56 -12.51
C GLN A 213 3.31 12.04 -12.70
N GLU A 214 2.41 12.78 -13.35
CA GLU A 214 2.60 14.21 -13.58
C GLU A 214 2.60 15.00 -12.27
N ASN A 215 1.67 14.69 -11.36
CA ASN A 215 1.59 15.31 -10.05
C ASN A 215 2.85 15.08 -9.22
N VAL A 216 3.34 13.82 -9.14
CA VAL A 216 4.58 13.49 -8.42
C VAL A 216 5.77 14.21 -9.05
N LYS A 217 5.86 14.25 -10.39
CA LYS A 217 6.93 14.97 -11.09
C LYS A 217 6.90 16.47 -10.76
N ARG A 218 5.73 17.09 -10.78
CA ARG A 218 5.55 18.52 -10.47
C ARG A 218 5.93 18.82 -9.01
N MET A 219 5.40 18.03 -8.08
CA MET A 219 5.67 18.16 -6.65
C MET A 219 7.17 18.03 -6.33
N MET A 220 7.85 17.05 -6.94
CA MET A 220 9.29 16.86 -6.74
C MET A 220 10.13 17.92 -7.44
N ALA A 221 9.70 18.42 -8.60
CA ALA A 221 10.38 19.55 -9.24
C ALA A 221 10.36 20.75 -8.30
N GLU A 222 9.19 21.14 -7.79
CA GLU A 222 9.02 22.28 -6.86
C GLU A 222 9.85 22.13 -5.58
N GLN A 223 9.84 20.95 -4.95
CA GLN A 223 10.53 20.70 -3.68
C GLN A 223 12.05 20.54 -3.80
N LEU A 224 12.55 20.05 -4.93
CA LEU A 224 13.97 19.77 -5.15
C LEU A 224 14.69 20.83 -6.01
N HIS A 225 14.11 22.03 -6.20
CA HIS A 225 14.77 23.11 -6.95
C HIS A 225 16.16 23.42 -6.34
N ILE A 226 17.20 22.90 -6.99
CA ILE A 226 18.55 23.42 -6.94
C ILE A 226 18.47 24.80 -7.60
N PRO A 227 18.93 25.90 -6.99
CA PRO A 227 19.00 27.18 -7.68
C PRO A 227 19.90 26.99 -8.90
N SER A 228 19.29 26.96 -10.09
CA SER A 228 20.00 26.89 -11.34
C SER A 228 20.83 28.16 -11.47
N THR A 229 22.15 28.00 -11.57
CA THR A 229 23.10 29.09 -11.85
C THR A 229 22.90 29.57 -13.28
N ALA A 230 21.82 30.31 -13.53
CA ALA A 230 21.52 30.93 -14.80
C ALA A 230 20.73 32.23 -14.57
N SER A 231 21.35 33.17 -13.85
CA SER A 231 21.14 34.61 -14.04
C SER A 231 22.16 35.35 -13.18
N GLY A 232 23.08 36.04 -13.84
CA GLY A 232 24.07 36.89 -13.19
C GLY A 232 23.39 38.01 -12.41
N ARG A 233 23.32 37.87 -11.09
CA ARG A 233 23.23 38.96 -10.12
C ARG A 233 23.93 38.48 -8.85
N GLN A 234 25.05 39.12 -8.51
CA GLN A 234 25.74 38.93 -7.23
C GLN A 234 24.77 39.26 -6.09
N LEU A 235 24.28 38.22 -5.42
CA LEU A 235 23.73 38.30 -4.07
C LEU A 235 24.78 37.70 -3.13
N LYS A 236 25.05 38.42 -2.04
CA LYS A 236 26.04 38.06 -1.02
C LYS A 236 25.83 36.63 -0.52
N PRO A 237 26.90 35.87 -0.22
CA PRO A 237 26.75 34.52 0.31
C PRO A 237 26.33 34.63 1.79
N ASN A 238 25.03 34.49 2.06
CA ASN A 238 24.60 34.09 3.40
C ASN A 238 24.96 32.62 3.57
N SER A 239 25.89 32.36 4.47
CA SER A 239 26.49 31.07 4.79
C SER A 239 25.55 30.18 5.61
N ASP A 240 24.32 29.96 5.15
CA ASP A 240 23.34 29.07 5.80
C ASP A 240 22.42 28.35 4.79
N ASN A 241 22.90 28.06 3.58
CA ASN A 241 22.25 27.11 2.68
C ASN A 241 22.50 25.66 3.14
N ARG A 242 22.08 25.32 4.36
CA ARG A 242 21.84 23.92 4.71
C ARG A 242 20.59 23.52 3.95
N PHE A 243 20.74 22.66 2.94
CA PHE A 243 19.62 21.95 2.33
C PHE A 243 18.79 21.33 3.46
N THR A 244 17.64 21.93 3.77
CA THR A 244 16.72 21.38 4.76
C THR A 244 16.12 20.13 4.14
N LYS A 245 16.32 18.99 4.81
CA LYS A 245 15.76 17.72 4.39
C LYS A 245 14.23 17.89 4.21
N PRO A 246 13.65 17.53 3.05
CA PRO A 246 12.23 17.72 2.83
C PRO A 246 11.41 16.80 3.74
N SER A 247 10.31 17.31 4.27
CA SER A 247 9.38 16.55 5.14
C SER A 247 8.65 15.44 4.39
N PHE A 248 8.61 15.51 3.07
CA PHE A 248 7.96 14.55 2.19
C PHE A 248 8.81 14.38 0.92
N ILE A 249 9.01 13.13 0.49
CA ILE A 249 9.63 12.80 -0.79
C ILE A 249 8.76 11.75 -1.46
N ALA A 250 8.53 11.91 -2.76
CA ALA A 250 7.97 10.85 -3.59
C ALA A 250 8.81 10.65 -4.85
N SER A 251 8.71 9.48 -5.45
CA SER A 251 9.23 9.21 -6.80
C SER A 251 8.23 8.35 -7.54
N SER A 252 8.10 8.57 -8.84
CA SER A 252 7.26 7.74 -9.71
C SER A 252 8.10 7.08 -10.80
N SER A 253 7.78 5.84 -11.15
CA SER A 253 8.47 5.09 -12.20
C SER A 253 7.49 4.18 -12.92
N VAL A 254 7.64 4.05 -14.23
CA VAL A 254 6.85 3.11 -15.05
C VAL A 254 7.48 1.73 -15.03
N PHE A 255 6.66 0.69 -15.15
CA PHE A 255 7.11 -0.69 -15.31
C PHE A 255 6.23 -1.48 -16.29
N GLY A 256 6.73 -2.65 -16.71
CA GLY A 256 6.12 -3.50 -17.72
C GLY A 256 6.36 -2.99 -19.15
N SER A 257 6.24 -3.88 -20.12
CA SER A 257 6.35 -3.53 -21.54
C SER A 257 5.36 -2.42 -21.88
N LYS A 258 5.81 -1.35 -22.54
CA LYS A 258 4.97 -0.17 -22.89
C LYS A 258 4.45 0.64 -21.69
N GLY A 259 5.01 0.45 -20.48
CA GLY A 259 4.64 1.23 -19.29
C GLY A 259 3.20 1.00 -18.86
N ILE A 260 2.78 -0.27 -18.79
CA ILE A 260 1.42 -0.67 -18.39
C ILE A 260 1.12 -0.43 -16.91
N GLY A 261 2.16 -0.29 -16.08
CA GLY A 261 2.06 0.02 -14.67
C GLY A 261 2.95 1.19 -14.24
N VAL A 262 2.59 1.77 -13.09
CA VAL A 262 3.32 2.83 -12.40
C VAL A 262 3.51 2.41 -10.95
N VAL A 263 4.72 2.58 -10.42
CA VAL A 263 5.00 2.52 -8.99
C VAL A 263 5.37 3.91 -8.49
N VAL A 264 4.79 4.30 -7.36
CA VAL A 264 5.15 5.48 -6.60
C VAL A 264 5.73 5.05 -5.27
N ARG A 265 6.89 5.57 -4.90
CA ARG A 265 7.50 5.35 -3.57
C ARG A 265 7.54 6.66 -2.81
N ILE A 266 7.19 6.61 -1.54
CA ILE A 266 6.96 7.78 -0.69
C ILE A 266 7.74 7.58 0.62
N ALA A 267 8.35 8.65 1.11
CA ALA A 267 8.86 8.77 2.46
C ALA A 267 8.38 10.10 3.07
N ALA A 268 7.84 10.07 4.28
CA ALA A 268 7.27 11.26 4.93
C ALA A 268 7.57 11.30 6.43
N THR A 269 7.66 12.51 6.99
CA THR A 269 7.90 12.74 8.43
C THR A 269 6.64 12.58 9.27
N THR A 270 5.46 12.54 8.66
CA THR A 270 4.16 12.40 9.33
C THR A 270 3.29 11.39 8.58
N THR A 271 2.33 10.78 9.29
CA THR A 271 1.38 9.84 8.68
C THR A 271 0.32 10.59 7.89
N GLU A 272 -0.05 11.76 8.40
CA GLU A 272 -1.02 12.68 7.83
C GLU A 272 -0.64 13.10 6.41
N SER A 273 0.64 13.44 6.17
CA SER A 273 1.08 13.81 4.81
C SER A 273 0.99 12.66 3.81
N VAL A 274 1.08 11.40 4.25
CA VAL A 274 0.85 10.25 3.37
C VAL A 274 -0.63 10.02 3.15
N TYR A 275 -1.48 10.16 4.16
CA TYR A 275 -2.94 10.14 3.98
C TYR A 275 -3.42 11.22 3.01
N GLU A 276 -2.99 12.48 3.17
CA GLU A 276 -3.32 13.59 2.27
C GLU A 276 -2.85 13.29 0.83
N PHE A 277 -1.64 12.75 0.68
CA PHE A 277 -1.14 12.33 -0.63
C PHE A 277 -2.02 11.24 -1.24
N LEU A 278 -2.36 10.18 -0.49
CA LEU A 278 -3.18 9.08 -0.97
C LEU A 278 -4.59 9.54 -1.33
N GLN A 279 -5.22 10.37 -0.49
CA GLN A 279 -6.53 10.95 -0.72
C GLN A 279 -6.54 11.75 -2.03
N HIS A 280 -5.55 12.62 -2.24
CA HIS A 280 -5.48 13.45 -3.44
C HIS A 280 -5.17 12.64 -4.71
N GLN A 281 -4.15 11.78 -4.66
CA GLN A 281 -3.69 11.03 -5.83
C GLN A 281 -4.66 9.92 -6.26
N LEU A 282 -5.41 9.35 -5.32
CA LEU A 282 -6.34 8.25 -5.59
C LEU A 282 -7.81 8.69 -5.69
N ALA A 283 -8.13 9.97 -5.51
CA ALA A 283 -9.47 10.52 -5.67
C ALA A 283 -10.12 10.14 -7.03
N GLY A 284 -9.33 10.04 -8.09
CA GLY A 284 -9.80 9.61 -9.41
C GLY A 284 -10.39 8.19 -9.46
N LEU A 285 -10.22 7.37 -8.42
CA LEU A 285 -10.86 6.06 -8.30
C LEU A 285 -12.33 6.14 -7.85
N GLU A 286 -12.78 7.27 -7.29
CA GLU A 286 -14.16 7.41 -6.76
C GLU A 286 -15.25 6.97 -7.75
N PRO A 287 -15.23 7.34 -9.05
CA PRO A 287 -16.25 6.89 -10.00
C PRO A 287 -16.28 5.37 -10.19
N LEU A 288 -15.15 4.68 -9.97
CA LEU A 288 -15.02 3.23 -10.10
C LEU A 288 -15.40 2.49 -8.81
N LEU A 289 -15.15 3.09 -7.65
CA LEU A 289 -15.31 2.45 -6.34
C LEU A 289 -16.58 2.90 -5.59
N GLY A 290 -17.18 4.01 -6.01
CA GLY A 290 -18.41 4.60 -5.47
C GLY A 290 -18.17 5.62 -4.35
N VAL A 291 -16.97 5.64 -3.78
CA VAL A 291 -16.47 6.62 -2.80
C VAL A 291 -14.97 6.83 -3.00
N SER A 292 -14.46 7.98 -2.58
CA SER A 292 -13.02 8.26 -2.62
C SER A 292 -12.24 7.28 -1.73
N PRO A 293 -11.12 6.72 -2.20
CA PRO A 293 -10.14 6.07 -1.34
C PRO A 293 -9.60 7.06 -0.31
N TYR A 294 -9.53 6.67 0.97
CA TYR A 294 -9.03 7.46 2.11
C TYR A 294 -9.80 8.79 2.32
N HIS A 295 -10.51 8.88 3.44
CA HIS A 295 -11.37 10.02 3.81
C HIS A 295 -10.82 10.78 5.02
#